data_AF-A0A0F9L3R2-F1
#
_entry.id   AF-A0A0F9L3R2-F1
#
_cell.length_a   1.000
_cell.length_b   1.000
_cell.length_c   1.000
_cell.angle_alpha   90.00
_cell.angle_beta   90.00
_cell.angle_gamma   90.00
#
_symmetry.space_group_name_H-M   'P 1'
#
loop_
_entity.id
_entity.type
_entity.pdbx_description
1 polymer ?
#
loop_
_entity_poly.entity_id
_entity_poly.type
_entity_poly.pdbx_seq_one_letter_code
_entity_poly.pdbx_strand_id
1 'polypeptide(L)'
;MILYVIAFGLDEGRKRVSQKVSDIFISTGVLIYAGIGLLCILAGGAYLEYAELPLGSHHLASHLGIYGIEIGVGITVAFVMITIFFETAKKQ
;
A
#
# COMPACT_ATOMS: atom_id res chain seq x y z
N MET A 1 1.07 -12.72 8.50
CA MET A 1 2.27 -13.35 7.90
C MET A 1 3.35 -13.65 8.92
N ILE A 2 3.72 -12.71 9.81
CA ILE A 2 4.74 -12.95 10.84
C ILE A 2 4.41 -14.18 11.72
N LEU A 3 3.20 -14.23 12.30
CA LEU A 3 2.75 -15.39 13.08
C LEU A 3 2.75 -16.70 12.29
N TYR A 4 2.45 -16.65 10.99
CA TYR A 4 2.46 -17.82 10.12
C TYR A 4 3.89 -18.35 9.92
N VAL A 5 4.86 -17.45 9.71
CA VAL A 5 6.27 -17.83 9.62
C VAL A 5 6.79 -18.42 10.93
N ILE A 6 6.36 -17.88 12.07
CA ILE A 6 6.73 -18.43 13.39
C ILE A 6 6.14 -19.83 13.60
N ALA A 7 4.92 -20.09 13.11
CA ALA A 7 4.24 -21.37 13.28
C ALA A 7 4.70 -22.46 12.29
N PHE A 8 5.00 -22.10 11.03
CA PHE A 8 5.27 -23.06 9.94
C PHE A 8 6.71 -22.99 9.39
N GLY A 9 7.53 -22.05 9.87
CA GLY A 9 8.90 -21.84 9.42
C GLY A 9 9.04 -20.87 8.25
N LEU A 10 10.29 -20.44 8.01
CA LEU A 10 10.66 -19.44 6.99
C LEU A 10 10.46 -19.94 5.55
N ASP A 11 10.78 -21.21 5.28
CA ASP A 11 10.64 -21.81 3.94
C ASP A 11 9.19 -21.80 3.45
N GLU A 12 8.24 -22.23 4.28
CA GLU A 12 6.80 -22.24 3.93
C GLU A 12 6.25 -20.81 3.80
N GLY A 13 6.73 -19.88 4.64
CA GLY A 13 6.41 -18.46 4.50
C GLY A 13 6.85 -17.87 3.17
N ARG A 14 8.08 -18.18 2.73
CA ARG A 14 8.68 -17.63 1.50
C ARG A 14 8.12 -18.27 0.23
N LYS A 15 7.64 -19.52 0.30
CA LYS A 15 6.83 -20.12 -0.77
C LYS A 15 5.53 -19.37 -1.00
N ARG A 16 4.90 -18.88 0.06
CA ARG A 16 3.59 -18.20 -0.01
C ARG A 16 3.70 -16.72 -0.36
N VAL A 17 4.75 -16.05 0.12
CA VAL A 17 5.03 -14.64 -0.21
C VAL A 17 6.46 -14.55 -0.74
N SER A 18 6.59 -14.59 -2.07
CA SER A 18 7.88 -14.38 -2.72
C SER A 18 8.26 -12.90 -2.68
N GLN A 19 9.56 -12.63 -2.64
CA GLN A 19 10.12 -11.27 -2.63
C GLN A 19 9.59 -10.41 -3.79
N LYS A 20 9.46 -10.99 -4.99
CA LYS A 20 8.87 -10.32 -6.15
C LYS A 20 7.42 -9.87 -5.92
N VAL A 21 6.62 -10.67 -5.22
CA VAL A 21 5.22 -10.34 -4.91
C VAL A 21 5.20 -9.15 -3.95
N SER A 22 6.00 -9.21 -2.88
CA SER A 22 6.13 -8.06 -1.96
C SER A 22 6.54 -6.79 -2.68
N ASP A 23 7.57 -6.84 -3.53
CA ASP A 23 8.06 -5.65 -4.25
C ASP A 23 7.00 -5.05 -5.18
N ILE A 24 6.19 -5.90 -5.84
CA ILE A 24 5.07 -5.46 -6.68
C ILE A 24 4.01 -4.75 -5.82
N PHE A 25 3.61 -5.33 -4.69
CA PHE A 25 2.60 -4.72 -3.81
C PHE A 25 3.07 -3.41 -3.18
N ILE A 26 4.34 -3.34 -2.77
CA ILE A 26 4.97 -2.11 -2.26
C ILE A 26 4.92 -1.02 -3.33
N SER A 27 5.37 -1.33 -4.55
CA SER A 27 5.39 -0.37 -5.66
C SER A 27 3.98 0.06 -6.06
N THR A 28 3.02 -0.87 -6.04
CA THR A 28 1.61 -0.61 -6.36
C THR A 28 0.97 0.35 -5.37
N GLY A 29 1.22 0.18 -4.07
CA GLY A 29 0.65 1.09 -3.07
C GLY A 29 1.22 2.51 -3.17
N VAL A 30 2.50 2.66 -3.49
CA VAL A 30 3.11 3.97 -3.80
C VAL A 30 2.53 4.57 -5.08
N LEU A 31 2.29 3.76 -6.11
CA LEU A 31 1.63 4.19 -7.35
C LEU A 31 0.20 4.67 -7.10
N ILE A 32 -0.55 4.02 -6.22
CA ILE A 32 -1.89 4.46 -5.82
C ILE A 32 -1.82 5.82 -5.13
N TYR A 33 -0.88 5.99 -4.19
CA TYR A 33 -0.67 7.26 -3.50
C TYR A 33 -0.35 8.41 -4.49
N ALA A 34 0.63 8.18 -5.37
CA ALA A 34 1.02 9.17 -6.39
C ALA A 34 -0.11 9.41 -7.41
N GLY A 35 -0.84 8.37 -7.79
CA GLY A 35 -1.94 8.43 -8.74
C GLY A 35 -3.12 9.26 -8.21
N ILE A 36 -3.53 9.04 -6.96
CA ILE A 36 -4.59 9.83 -6.34
C ILE A 36 -4.16 11.31 -6.23
N GLY A 37 -2.93 11.57 -5.78
CA GLY A 37 -2.43 12.95 -5.71
C GLY A 37 -2.34 13.63 -7.08
N LEU A 38 -1.95 12.91 -8.13
CA LEU A 38 -1.94 13.42 -9.51
C LEU A 38 -3.36 13.69 -10.02
N LEU A 39 -4.33 12.83 -9.70
CA LEU A 39 -5.74 13.04 -10.06
C LEU A 39 -6.30 14.31 -9.40
N CYS A 40 -5.94 14.61 -8.15
CA CYS A 40 -6.32 15.87 -7.50
C CYS A 40 -5.79 17.10 -8.26
N ILE A 41 -4.53 17.05 -8.71
CA ILE A 41 -3.92 18.14 -9.49
C ILE A 41 -4.61 18.30 -10.84
N LEU A 42 -4.89 17.19 -11.54
CA LEU A 42 -5.59 17.21 -12.83
C LEU A 42 -7.02 17.74 -12.71
N ALA A 43 -7.65 17.59 -11.55
CA ALA A 43 -8.96 18.16 -11.26
C ALA A 43 -8.92 19.68 -10.97
N GLY A 44 -7.73 20.28 -10.88
CA GLY A 44 -7.54 21.72 -10.63
C GLY A 44 -7.28 22.07 -9.16
N GLY A 45 -7.18 21.08 -8.28
CA GLY A 45 -6.85 21.25 -6.86
C GLY A 45 -5.36 21.16 -6.54
N ALA A 46 -5.01 21.26 -5.26
CA ALA A 46 -3.67 20.96 -4.76
C ALA A 46 -3.42 19.44 -4.65
N TYR A 47 -2.16 19.03 -4.46
CA TYR A 47 -1.82 17.62 -4.25
C TYR A 47 -2.53 17.08 -2.99
N LEU A 48 -3.30 16.00 -3.14
CA LEU A 48 -4.18 15.42 -2.10
C LEU A 48 -5.34 16.34 -1.65
N GLU A 49 -5.70 17.34 -2.43
CA GLU A 49 -6.92 18.12 -2.21
C GLU A 49 -8.14 17.32 -2.68
N TYR A 50 -8.59 16.39 -1.84
CA TYR A 50 -9.65 15.44 -2.20
C TYR A 50 -11.03 16.08 -2.37
N ALA A 51 -11.22 17.31 -1.89
CA ALA A 51 -12.47 18.06 -2.06
C ALA A 51 -12.73 18.41 -3.53
N GLU A 52 -11.66 18.64 -4.30
CA GLU A 52 -11.69 18.99 -5.72
C GLU A 52 -11.80 17.75 -6.63
N LEU A 53 -11.83 16.52 -6.08
CA LEU A 53 -12.02 15.33 -6.90
C LEU A 53 -13.42 15.35 -7.54
N PRO A 54 -13.56 15.08 -8.85
CA PRO A 54 -14.83 15.09 -9.56
C PRO A 54 -15.70 13.85 -9.25
N LEU A 55 -15.73 13.41 -7.99
CA LEU A 55 -16.50 12.28 -7.49
C LEU A 55 -17.70 12.77 -6.67
N GLY A 56 -18.67 13.37 -7.35
CA GLY A 56 -19.94 13.76 -6.74
C GLY A 56 -19.83 14.98 -5.82
N SER A 57 -20.32 14.87 -4.58
CA SER A 57 -20.25 15.98 -3.61
C SER A 57 -18.85 16.08 -2.99
N HIS A 58 -18.38 17.31 -2.73
CA HIS A 58 -17.07 17.57 -2.10
C HIS A 58 -16.81 16.70 -0.86
N HIS A 59 -17.84 16.47 -0.04
CA HIS A 59 -17.72 15.66 1.17
C HIS A 59 -17.49 14.17 0.88
N LEU A 60 -18.14 13.65 -0.17
CA LEU A 60 -18.05 12.25 -0.56
C LEU A 60 -16.74 11.98 -1.29
N ALA A 61 -16.31 12.91 -2.14
CA ALA A 61 -15.00 12.90 -2.80
C ALA A 61 -13.85 12.86 -1.77
N SER A 62 -13.95 13.66 -0.71
CA SER A 62 -12.94 13.69 0.36
C SER A 62 -12.84 12.36 1.12
N HIS A 63 -13.97 11.78 1.52
CA HIS A 63 -13.97 10.47 2.18
C HIS A 63 -13.41 9.37 1.28
N LEU A 64 -13.81 9.30 0.02
CA LEU A 64 -13.31 8.28 -0.91
C LEU A 64 -11.80 8.44 -1.18
N GLY A 65 -11.31 9.68 -1.30
CA GLY A 65 -9.89 9.97 -1.47
C GLY A 65 -9.06 9.47 -0.28
N ILE A 66 -9.51 9.75 0.94
CA ILE A 66 -8.86 9.31 2.17
C ILE A 66 -8.84 7.78 2.25
N TYR A 67 -9.99 7.11 2.04
CA TYR A 67 -10.04 5.64 2.08
C TYR A 67 -9.15 5.00 1.02
N GLY A 68 -9.07 5.56 -0.19
CA GLY A 68 -8.19 5.07 -1.25
C GLY A 68 -6.71 5.13 -0.86
N ILE A 69 -6.29 6.25 -0.26
CA ILE A 69 -4.92 6.42 0.25
C ILE A 69 -4.66 5.49 1.42
N GLU A 70 -5.59 5.37 2.37
CA GLU A 70 -5.45 4.51 3.55
C GLU A 70 -5.22 3.05 3.15
N ILE A 71 -5.97 2.55 2.15
CA ILE A 71 -5.79 1.21 1.61
C ILE A 71 -4.42 1.07 0.93
N GLY A 72 -4.03 2.03 0.08
CA GLY A 72 -2.74 2.00 -0.63
C GLY A 72 -1.54 2.02 0.33
N VAL A 73 -1.57 2.92 1.31
CA VAL A 73 -0.53 3.03 2.35
C VAL A 73 -0.53 1.81 3.25
N GLY A 74 -1.70 1.32 3.67
CA GLY A 74 -1.83 0.12 4.51
C GLY A 74 -1.22 -1.13 3.85
N ILE A 75 -1.47 -1.34 2.56
CA ILE A 75 -0.87 -2.42 1.78
C ILE A 75 0.66 -2.23 1.72
N THR A 76 1.13 -1.03 1.38
CA THR A 76 2.58 -0.75 1.28
C THR A 76 3.29 -1.07 2.59
N VAL A 77 2.79 -0.54 3.71
CA VAL A 77 3.37 -0.75 5.03
C VAL A 77 3.34 -2.22 5.42
N ALA A 78 2.22 -2.93 5.19
CA ALA A 78 2.11 -4.35 5.49
C ALA A 78 3.18 -5.18 4.75
N PHE A 79 3.36 -4.97 3.46
CA PHE A 79 4.35 -5.71 2.67
C PHE A 79 5.80 -5.30 2.98
N VAL A 80 6.08 -4.02 3.23
CA VAL A 80 7.40 -3.57 3.71
C VAL A 80 7.77 -4.28 5.01
N MET A 81 6.86 -4.34 5.98
CA MET A 81 7.10 -5.02 7.25
C MET A 81 7.37 -6.52 7.08
N ILE A 82 6.65 -7.17 6.14
CA ILE A 82 6.89 -8.58 5.80
C ILE A 82 8.27 -8.77 5.16
N THR A 83 8.66 -7.91 4.22
CA THR A 83 9.97 -7.98 3.56
C THR A 83 11.10 -7.78 4.56
N ILE A 84 11.04 -6.76 5.42
CA ILE A 84 12.04 -6.51 6.47
C ILE A 84 12.17 -7.73 7.38
N PHE A 85 11.04 -8.33 7.80
CA PHE A 85 11.03 -9.51 8.65
C PHE A 85 11.73 -10.71 7.98
N PHE A 86 11.39 -11.01 6.72
CA PHE A 86 12.01 -12.12 5.98
C PHE A 86 13.52 -11.91 5.78
N GLU A 87 13.95 -10.70 5.41
CA GLU A 87 15.37 -10.39 5.21
C GLU A 87 16.17 -10.46 6.53
N THR A 88 15.57 -10.01 7.62
CA THR A 88 16.19 -10.10 8.96
C THR A 88 16.30 -11.55 9.42
N ALA A 89 15.23 -12.34 9.24
CA ALA A 89 15.16 -13.72 9.71
C ALA A 89 15.99 -14.70 8.85
N LYS A 90 16.21 -14.38 7.56
CA LYS A 90 17.06 -15.18 6.65
C LYS A 90 18.56 -15.09 6.98
N LYS A 91 19.00 -14.06 7.70
CA LYS A 91 20.42 -13.81 7.99
C LYS A 91 20.90 -14.71 9.15
N GLN A 92 21.07 -16.00 8.88
CA GLN A 92 21.81 -16.97 9.70
C GLN A 92 22.59 -17.92 8.81
#